data_AF-W6PW62-F1
#
_entry.id   AF-W6PW62-F1
#
_cell.length_a   1.000
_cell.length_b   1.000
_cell.length_c   1.000
_cell.angle_alpha   90.00
_cell.angle_beta   90.00
_cell.angle_gamma   90.00
#
_symmetry.space_group_name_H-M   'P 1'
#
loop_
_entity.id
_entity.type
_entity.pdbx_description
1 polymer ?
#
loop_
_entity_poly.entity_id
_entity_poly.type
_entity_poly.pdbx_seq_one_letter_code
_entity_poly.pdbx_strand_id
1 'polypeptide(L)'
;MLKFVAIKTGIRVPRVHRSFQVEDETQYFSTKRYIVMDFIAGQSLDKSRPFRGRFFTDYSAGPFKDCAELQGWFNHKLEICKHYNKCPKDIPPFQFSTFVLTHQDISPRNLVLDRNGEVWLIDWANAGAYPPAFESAALMAQQFFPGFNKTVLAVIPRFPEEELQLDSITYGLITAALA
;
A
#
# COMPACT_ATOMS: atom_id res chain seq x y z
N MET A 1 8.89 -1.30 19.48
CA MET A 1 9.45 -0.35 18.49
C MET A 1 8.85 1.06 18.62
N LEU A 2 7.53 1.24 18.51
CA LEU A 2 6.89 2.57 18.59
C LEU A 2 7.09 3.31 19.93
N LYS A 3 7.02 2.61 21.07
CA LYS A 3 7.36 3.18 22.39
C LYS A 3 8.79 3.73 22.46
N PHE A 4 9.75 3.08 21.81
CA PHE A 4 11.15 3.52 21.80
C PHE A 4 11.32 4.82 21.00
N VAL A 5 10.68 4.91 19.83
CA VAL A 5 10.66 6.13 19.01
C VAL A 5 10.02 7.30 19.76
N ALA A 6 8.87 7.07 20.41
CA ALA A 6 8.18 8.10 21.19
C ALA A 6 8.99 8.61 22.40
N ILE A 7 9.77 7.73 23.04
CA ILE A 7 10.54 8.07 24.26
C ILE A 7 11.88 8.75 23.92
N LYS A 8 12.49 8.40 22.78
CA LYS A 8 13.84 8.83 22.42
C LYS A 8 13.87 9.94 21.38
N THR A 9 12.71 10.36 20.86
CA THR A 9 12.61 11.41 19.84
C THR A 9 11.44 12.35 20.14
N GLY A 10 11.43 13.54 19.55
CA GLY A 10 10.26 14.42 19.54
C GLY A 10 9.16 14.00 18.54
N ILE A 11 9.32 12.86 17.87
CA ILE A 11 8.40 12.37 16.84
C ILE A 11 7.24 11.67 17.53
N ARG A 12 6.04 12.25 17.40
CA ARG A 12 4.81 11.64 17.89
C ARG A 12 4.47 10.43 17.03
N VAL A 13 4.17 9.30 17.68
CA VAL A 13 3.68 8.09 17.02
C VAL A 13 2.20 7.90 17.37
N PRO A 14 1.36 7.40 16.45
CA PRO A 14 -0.04 7.10 16.76
C PRO A 14 -0.13 6.09 17.91
N ARG A 15 -0.94 6.42 18.92
CA ARG A 15 -1.22 5.53 20.03
C ARG A 15 -2.13 4.42 19.54
N VAL A 16 -1.71 3.18 19.77
CA VAL A 16 -2.61 2.02 19.64
C VAL A 16 -3.53 2.01 20.86
N HIS A 17 -4.84 2.12 20.64
CA HIS A 17 -5.85 2.10 21.69
C HIS A 17 -6.24 0.68 22.06
N ARG A 18 -6.40 -0.19 21.07
CA ARG A 18 -6.72 -1.60 21.25
C ARG A 18 -6.39 -2.41 20.02
N SER A 19 -6.04 -3.65 20.24
CA SER A 19 -6.15 -4.74 19.28
C SER A 19 -7.30 -5.64 19.74
N PHE A 20 -8.09 -6.16 18.81
CA PHE A 20 -9.08 -7.19 19.16
C PHE A 20 -9.32 -8.14 17.99
N GLN A 21 -9.79 -9.33 18.33
CA GLN A 21 -10.10 -10.40 17.39
C GLN A 21 -11.61 -10.60 17.36
N VAL A 22 -12.12 -10.90 16.18
CA VAL A 22 -13.52 -11.25 15.92
C VAL A 22 -13.49 -12.60 15.23
N GLU A 23 -14.22 -13.58 15.74
CA GLU A 23 -14.39 -14.86 15.06
C GLU A 23 -15.09 -14.62 13.71
N ASP A 24 -14.53 -15.20 12.66
CA ASP A 24 -15.04 -15.10 11.30
C ASP A 24 -14.79 -16.45 10.61
N GLU A 25 -15.75 -17.35 10.76
CA GLU A 25 -15.73 -18.71 10.21
C GLU A 25 -15.63 -18.75 8.67
N THR A 26 -15.84 -17.61 8.00
CA THR A 26 -15.68 -17.51 6.54
C THR A 26 -14.21 -17.38 6.11
N GLN A 27 -13.29 -17.19 7.07
CA GLN A 27 -11.86 -17.04 6.82
C GLN A 27 -11.05 -18.30 7.19
N TYR A 28 -9.91 -18.49 6.52
CA TYR A 28 -9.03 -19.66 6.68
C TYR A 28 -8.51 -19.88 8.11
N PHE A 29 -8.38 -18.80 8.89
CA PHE A 29 -7.96 -18.84 10.30
C PHE A 29 -9.13 -18.62 11.28
N SER A 30 -10.36 -18.66 10.78
CA SER A 30 -11.61 -18.47 11.51
C SER A 30 -11.69 -17.19 12.35
N THR A 31 -10.82 -16.20 12.12
CA THR A 31 -10.68 -15.00 12.95
C THR A 31 -10.17 -13.80 12.13
N LYS A 32 -10.78 -12.63 12.33
CA LYS A 32 -10.38 -11.32 11.77
C LYS A 32 -9.87 -10.42 12.91
N ARG A 33 -8.72 -9.77 12.73
CA ARG A 33 -8.12 -8.90 13.75
C ARG A 33 -8.17 -7.44 13.35
N TYR A 34 -8.51 -6.58 14.31
CA TYR A 34 -8.59 -5.13 14.15
C TYR A 34 -7.57 -4.45 15.06
N ILE A 35 -6.87 -3.44 14.53
CA ILE A 35 -6.05 -2.51 15.29
C ILE A 35 -6.75 -1.16 15.24
N VAL A 36 -7.07 -0.62 16.41
CA VAL A 36 -7.61 0.72 16.57
C VAL A 36 -6.50 1.59 17.12
N MET A 37 -6.14 2.63 16.39
CA MET A 37 -5.10 3.57 16.75
C MET A 37 -5.57 5.00 16.48
N ASP A 38 -4.81 5.98 16.98
CA ASP A 38 -5.08 7.39 16.73
C ASP A 38 -5.24 7.63 15.21
N PHE A 39 -6.35 8.24 14.82
CA PHE A 39 -6.49 8.83 13.49
C PHE A 39 -5.69 10.13 13.46
N ILE A 40 -4.66 10.21 12.63
CA ILE A 40 -3.83 11.41 12.49
C ILE A 40 -4.26 12.14 11.22
N ALA A 41 -5.04 13.21 11.36
CA ALA A 41 -5.34 14.12 10.28
C ALA A 41 -4.09 14.99 9.98
N GLY A 42 -3.63 15.00 8.73
CA GLY A 42 -2.50 15.84 8.33
C GLY A 42 -2.01 15.59 6.91
N GLN A 43 -1.16 16.49 6.43
CA GLN A 43 -0.37 16.26 5.21
C GLN A 43 0.94 15.56 5.60
N SER A 44 1.38 14.61 4.77
CA SER A 44 2.72 14.04 4.92
C SER A 44 3.77 15.16 4.89
N LEU A 45 4.69 15.15 5.85
CA LEU A 45 5.85 16.06 5.85
C LEU A 45 6.89 15.65 4.80
N ASP A 46 6.67 14.55 4.10
CA ASP A 46 7.55 14.02 3.06
C ASP A 46 7.44 14.79 1.73
N LYS A 47 7.62 16.11 1.77
CA LYS A 47 7.64 16.95 0.57
C LYS A 47 8.96 16.85 -0.21
N SER A 48 9.91 16.04 0.27
CA SER A 48 11.29 16.04 -0.25
C SER A 48 11.92 14.66 -0.43
N ARG A 49 11.33 13.56 0.07
CA ARG A 49 11.82 12.22 -0.29
C ARG A 49 10.98 11.67 -1.44
N PRO A 50 11.61 10.86 -2.29
CA PRO A 50 10.89 10.15 -3.32
C PRO A 50 9.86 9.20 -2.70
N PHE A 51 8.70 9.11 -3.35
CA PHE A 51 7.68 8.11 -3.07
C PHE A 51 8.25 6.72 -3.35
N ARG A 52 7.95 5.79 -2.44
CA ARG A 52 8.46 4.41 -2.42
C ARG A 52 7.33 3.42 -2.24
N GLY A 53 7.57 2.19 -2.68
CA GLY A 53 6.59 1.12 -2.67
C GLY A 53 6.47 0.51 -4.05
N ARG A 54 5.57 -0.46 -4.17
CA ARG A 54 5.52 -1.34 -5.34
C ARG A 54 5.14 -0.62 -6.64
N PHE A 55 4.35 0.43 -6.53
CA PHE A 55 3.82 1.17 -7.68
C PHE A 55 4.65 2.39 -8.05
N PHE A 56 5.93 2.37 -7.70
CA PHE A 56 6.93 3.36 -8.06
C PHE A 56 8.11 2.66 -8.72
N THR A 57 8.90 3.42 -9.49
CA THR A 57 10.09 2.86 -10.15
C THR A 57 11.18 2.53 -9.13
N ASP A 58 12.16 1.71 -9.52
CA ASP A 58 13.35 1.46 -8.69
C ASP A 58 14.20 2.74 -8.47
N TYR A 59 14.05 3.73 -9.35
CA TYR A 59 14.61 5.08 -9.21
C TYR A 59 13.75 5.99 -8.32
N SER A 60 12.72 5.42 -7.68
CA SER A 60 11.64 6.10 -6.96
C SER A 60 10.81 7.04 -7.86
N ALA A 61 9.91 7.85 -7.30
CA ALA A 61 9.20 8.89 -8.04
C ALA A 61 8.93 10.13 -7.17
N GLY A 62 8.68 11.28 -7.80
CA GLY A 62 8.49 12.53 -7.08
C GLY A 62 9.81 13.15 -6.57
N PRO A 63 9.77 13.99 -5.51
CA PRO A 63 8.60 14.32 -4.69
C PRO A 63 7.49 15.00 -5.50
N PHE A 64 6.24 14.67 -5.17
CA PHE A 64 5.05 15.31 -5.74
C PHE A 64 4.54 16.38 -4.76
N LYS A 65 4.19 17.56 -5.25
CA LYS A 65 3.75 18.68 -4.39
C LYS A 65 2.34 18.46 -3.83
N ASP A 66 1.49 17.76 -4.57
CA ASP A 66 0.08 17.55 -4.30
C ASP A 66 -0.45 16.28 -4.98
N CYS A 67 -1.74 15.97 -4.72
CA CYS A 67 -2.43 14.84 -5.33
C CYS A 67 -2.45 14.91 -6.86
N ALA A 68 -2.57 16.11 -7.44
CA ALA A 68 -2.70 16.30 -8.88
C ALA A 68 -1.39 15.93 -9.61
N GLU A 69 -0.23 16.25 -9.04
CA GLU A 69 1.06 15.84 -9.59
C GLU A 69 1.27 14.33 -9.52
N LEU A 70 0.92 13.69 -8.39
CA LEU A 70 0.96 12.24 -8.28
C LEU A 70 0.04 11.58 -9.31
N GLN A 71 -1.21 12.04 -9.42
CA GLN A 71 -2.17 11.56 -10.40
C GLN A 71 -1.67 11.74 -11.85
N GLY A 72 -1.10 12.91 -12.14
CA GLY A 72 -0.51 13.20 -13.45
C GLY A 72 0.61 12.23 -13.82
N TRP A 73 1.48 11.91 -12.86
CA TRP A 73 2.56 10.94 -13.07
C TRP A 73 2.05 9.52 -13.34
N PHE A 74 1.06 9.04 -12.56
CA PHE A 74 0.44 7.74 -12.79
C PHE A 74 -0.26 7.66 -14.15
N ASN A 75 -1.00 8.72 -14.52
CA ASN A 75 -1.65 8.80 -15.82
C ASN A 75 -0.64 8.85 -16.98
N HIS A 76 0.51 9.52 -16.80
CA HIS A 76 1.56 9.50 -17.79
C HIS A 76 2.13 8.09 -18.02
N LYS A 77 2.36 7.31 -16.94
CA LYS A 77 2.77 5.90 -17.05
C LYS A 77 1.72 5.04 -17.75
N LEU A 78 0.43 5.28 -17.49
CA LEU A 78 -0.65 4.62 -18.20
C LEU A 78 -0.65 4.95 -19.70
N GLU A 79 -0.45 6.21 -20.07
CA GLU A 79 -0.38 6.61 -21.47
C GLU A 79 0.82 5.99 -22.20
N ILE A 80 1.98 5.85 -21.56
CA ILE A 80 3.12 5.09 -22.10
C ILE A 80 2.74 3.63 -22.35
N CYS A 81 2.14 2.97 -21.35
CA CYS A 81 1.69 1.58 -21.48
C CYS A 81 0.68 1.40 -22.62
N LYS A 82 -0.28 2.33 -22.74
CA LYS A 82 -1.20 2.36 -23.87
C LYS A 82 -0.41 2.53 -25.16
N HIS A 83 0.47 3.54 -25.29
CA HIS A 83 1.21 3.83 -26.52
C HIS A 83 1.97 2.60 -27.06
N TYR A 84 2.64 1.85 -26.18
CA TYR A 84 3.41 0.65 -26.53
C TYR A 84 2.59 -0.66 -26.57
N ASN A 85 1.26 -0.58 -26.49
CA ASN A 85 0.33 -1.72 -26.48
C ASN A 85 0.66 -2.74 -25.38
N LYS A 86 0.99 -2.24 -24.18
CA LYS A 86 1.31 -3.03 -22.98
C LYS A 86 0.13 -3.13 -22.00
N CYS A 87 -0.96 -2.42 -22.27
CA CYS A 87 -2.25 -2.56 -21.61
C CYS A 87 -3.40 -2.30 -22.62
N PRO A 88 -4.65 -2.66 -22.29
CA PRO A 88 -5.82 -2.26 -23.07
C PRO A 88 -5.92 -0.73 -23.20
N LYS A 89 -6.51 -0.26 -24.31
CA LYS A 89 -6.60 1.19 -24.61
C LYS A 89 -7.73 1.88 -23.84
N ASP A 90 -8.72 1.11 -23.44
CA ASP A 90 -9.93 1.52 -22.74
C ASP A 90 -9.76 1.61 -21.22
N ILE A 91 -8.58 1.31 -20.68
CA ILE A 91 -8.28 1.53 -19.26
C ILE A 91 -8.47 3.02 -18.92
N PRO A 92 -9.39 3.36 -17.99
CA PRO A 92 -9.65 4.75 -17.63
C PRO A 92 -8.43 5.37 -16.93
N PRO A 93 -8.28 6.70 -16.96
CA PRO A 93 -7.24 7.38 -16.20
C PRO A 93 -7.51 7.27 -14.70
N PHE A 94 -6.44 7.30 -13.90
CA PHE A 94 -6.51 7.39 -12.45
C PHE A 94 -7.17 8.69 -12.00
N GLN A 95 -8.03 8.58 -10.97
CA GLN A 95 -8.65 9.70 -10.26
C GLN A 95 -8.41 9.53 -8.76
N PHE A 96 -7.40 10.21 -8.23
CA PHE A 96 -7.03 10.10 -6.83
C PHE A 96 -7.77 11.15 -6.00
N SER A 97 -8.52 10.70 -4.99
CA SER A 97 -9.33 11.57 -4.13
C SER A 97 -9.10 11.32 -2.63
N THR A 98 -8.80 10.08 -2.27
CA THR A 98 -8.66 9.63 -0.87
C THR A 98 -7.30 8.98 -0.68
N PHE A 99 -6.65 9.30 0.44
CA PHE A 99 -5.36 8.74 0.80
C PHE A 99 -5.45 8.13 2.20
N VAL A 100 -4.97 6.90 2.32
CA VAL A 100 -4.89 6.14 3.58
C VAL A 100 -3.48 5.62 3.76
N LEU A 101 -3.12 5.28 4.99
CA LEU A 101 -1.86 4.57 5.22
C LEU A 101 -1.96 3.15 4.65
N THR A 102 -1.15 2.86 3.63
CA THR A 102 -0.97 1.50 3.10
C THR A 102 0.45 1.02 3.41
N HIS A 103 0.62 -0.26 3.68
CA HIS A 103 1.90 -0.92 3.95
C HIS A 103 2.63 -1.36 2.66
N GLN A 104 1.90 -1.86 1.66
CA GLN A 104 2.39 -2.33 0.36
C GLN A 104 3.41 -3.49 0.37
N ASP A 105 3.63 -4.11 1.53
CA ASP A 105 4.46 -5.32 1.66
C ASP A 105 3.94 -6.20 2.81
N ILE A 106 2.61 -6.37 2.87
CA ILE A 106 2.02 -7.33 3.79
C ILE A 106 2.44 -8.72 3.32
N SER A 107 3.33 -9.36 4.07
CA SER A 107 3.84 -10.70 3.78
C SER A 107 4.10 -11.45 5.09
N PRO A 108 4.11 -12.80 5.10
CA PRO A 108 4.42 -13.56 6.32
C PRO A 108 5.76 -13.21 6.95
N ARG A 109 6.74 -12.75 6.15
CA ARG A 109 8.07 -12.33 6.65
C ARG A 109 8.02 -11.08 7.51
N ASN A 110 7.01 -10.26 7.28
CA ASN A 110 6.78 -9.00 7.96
C ASN A 110 5.76 -9.14 9.09
N LEU A 111 5.41 -10.38 9.46
CA LEU A 111 4.54 -10.72 10.59
C LEU A 111 5.36 -11.43 11.67
N VAL A 112 5.34 -10.87 12.88
CA VAL A 112 5.98 -11.47 14.05
C VAL A 112 4.89 -11.95 15.00
N LEU A 113 4.88 -13.25 15.30
CA LEU A 113 4.04 -13.84 16.34
C LEU A 113 4.80 -13.76 17.68
N ASP A 114 4.21 -13.14 18.68
CA ASP A 114 4.79 -13.11 20.02
C ASP A 114 4.38 -14.31 20.88
N ARG A 115 4.91 -14.38 22.11
CA ARG A 115 4.65 -15.48 23.06
C ARG A 115 3.21 -15.56 23.53
N ASN A 116 2.42 -14.50 23.33
CA ASN A 116 1.02 -14.42 23.73
C ASN A 116 0.08 -14.73 22.55
N GLY A 117 0.61 -15.08 21.37
CA GLY A 117 -0.18 -15.33 20.17
C GLY A 117 -0.64 -14.07 19.44
N GLU A 118 -0.08 -12.90 19.77
CA GLU A 118 -0.35 -11.67 19.04
C GLU A 118 0.58 -11.55 17.84
N VAL A 119 0.05 -11.01 16.74
CA VAL A 119 0.75 -10.84 15.46
C VAL A 119 1.02 -9.35 15.28
N TRP A 120 2.27 -9.06 15.01
CA TRP A 120 2.79 -7.71 14.82
C TRP A 120 3.23 -7.53 13.38
N LEU A 121 2.68 -6.51 12.71
CA LEU A 121 3.13 -6.10 11.38
C LEU A 121 4.34 -5.16 11.52
N ILE A 122 5.43 -5.54 10.87
CA ILE A 122 6.72 -4.84 10.88
C ILE A 122 7.14 -4.49 9.45
N ASP A 123 8.30 -3.83 9.31
CA ASP A 123 8.87 -3.43 8.02
C ASP A 123 8.00 -2.48 7.18
N TRP A 124 7.91 -1.25 7.68
CA TRP A 124 7.11 -0.18 7.07
C TRP A 124 7.87 0.58 5.97
N ALA A 125 8.94 0.01 5.41
CA ALA A 125 9.82 0.72 4.48
C ALA A 125 9.14 1.15 3.17
N ASN A 126 8.10 0.41 2.76
CA ASN A 126 7.26 0.67 1.58
C ASN A 126 5.95 1.39 1.92
N ALA A 127 5.72 1.68 3.20
CA ALA A 127 4.46 2.25 3.64
C ALA A 127 4.39 3.75 3.31
N GLY A 128 3.16 4.24 3.11
CA GLY A 128 2.91 5.66 2.87
C GLY A 128 1.44 5.97 2.76
N ALA A 129 1.12 7.26 2.57
CA ALA A 129 -0.24 7.71 2.32
C ALA A 129 -0.54 7.56 0.82
N TYR A 130 -1.41 6.62 0.47
CA TYR A 130 -1.72 6.24 -0.91
C TYR A 130 -3.22 5.99 -1.09
N PRO A 131 -3.72 5.95 -2.34
CA PRO A 131 -5.07 5.50 -2.61
C PRO A 131 -5.33 4.09 -2.02
N PRO A 132 -6.51 3.82 -1.43
CA PRO A 132 -6.79 2.55 -0.76
C PRO A 132 -6.49 1.29 -1.58
N ALA A 133 -6.69 1.36 -2.89
CA ALA A 133 -6.44 0.28 -3.84
C ALA A 133 -4.98 -0.21 -3.85
N PHE A 134 -4.02 0.61 -3.42
CA PHE A 134 -2.60 0.25 -3.47
C PHE A 134 -2.28 -0.93 -2.54
N GLU A 135 -3.01 -1.14 -1.45
CA GLU A 135 -2.76 -2.27 -0.56
C GLU A 135 -3.15 -3.60 -1.20
N SER A 136 -4.39 -3.69 -1.72
CA SER A 136 -4.88 -4.91 -2.37
C SER A 136 -4.13 -5.19 -3.66
N ALA A 137 -3.82 -4.15 -4.45
CA ALA A 137 -3.02 -4.31 -5.66
C ALA A 137 -1.59 -4.81 -5.34
N ALA A 138 -0.96 -4.34 -4.26
CA ALA A 138 0.38 -4.80 -3.88
C ALA A 138 0.40 -6.29 -3.53
N LEU A 139 -0.64 -6.77 -2.82
CA LEU A 139 -0.85 -8.19 -2.52
C LEU A 139 -1.14 -9.02 -3.77
N MET A 140 -1.93 -8.51 -4.72
CA MET A 140 -2.20 -9.19 -5.99
C MET A 140 -0.93 -9.37 -6.83
N ALA A 141 -0.10 -8.33 -6.89
CA ALA A 141 1.12 -8.37 -7.66
C ALA A 141 2.23 -9.19 -6.97
N GLN A 142 2.11 -9.46 -5.66
CA GLN A 142 3.06 -10.27 -4.92
C GLN A 142 2.98 -11.74 -5.36
N GLN A 143 4.02 -12.21 -6.03
CA GLN A 143 4.12 -13.59 -6.54
C GLN A 143 4.44 -14.60 -5.44
N PHE A 144 5.04 -14.14 -4.34
CA PHE A 144 5.36 -14.97 -3.18
C PHE A 144 4.12 -15.12 -2.28
N PHE A 145 3.96 -16.29 -1.67
CA PHE A 145 2.89 -16.59 -0.70
C PHE A 145 1.44 -16.56 -1.24
N PRO A 146 1.13 -17.23 -2.37
CA PRO A 146 -0.20 -17.13 -3.01
C PRO A 146 -1.36 -17.53 -2.09
N GLY A 147 -1.17 -18.53 -1.23
CA GLY A 147 -2.18 -18.93 -0.24
C GLY A 147 -2.46 -17.84 0.79
N PHE A 148 -1.41 -17.23 1.35
CA PHE A 148 -1.52 -16.12 2.29
C PHE A 148 -2.17 -14.90 1.64
N ASN A 149 -1.72 -14.53 0.42
CA ASN A 149 -2.26 -13.37 -0.30
C ASN A 149 -3.75 -13.56 -0.55
N LYS A 150 -4.18 -14.76 -0.98
CA LYS A 150 -5.60 -15.08 -1.13
C LYS A 150 -6.38 -14.89 0.18
N THR A 151 -5.84 -15.34 1.31
CA THR A 151 -6.48 -15.17 2.62
C THR A 151 -6.58 -13.70 3.02
N VAL A 152 -5.53 -12.90 2.85
CA VAL A 152 -5.57 -11.46 3.19
C VAL A 152 -6.51 -10.70 2.24
N LEU A 153 -6.46 -11.00 0.94
CA LEU A 153 -7.31 -10.38 -0.08
C LEU A 153 -8.80 -10.67 0.10
N ALA A 154 -9.16 -11.73 0.83
CA ALA A 154 -10.55 -12.05 1.15
C ALA A 154 -11.14 -11.13 2.24
N VAL A 155 -10.30 -10.38 2.96
CA VAL A 155 -10.70 -9.74 4.23
C VAL A 155 -10.45 -8.24 4.25
N ILE A 156 -9.66 -7.74 3.29
CA ILE A 156 -9.43 -6.32 3.06
C ILE A 156 -10.37 -5.79 1.96
N PRO A 157 -10.68 -4.48 1.95
CA PRO A 157 -11.40 -3.86 0.86
C PRO A 157 -10.70 -4.07 -0.49
N ARG A 158 -11.50 -4.21 -1.55
CA ARG A 158 -11.04 -4.45 -2.93
C ARG A 158 -11.53 -3.34 -3.84
N PHE A 159 -10.71 -3.00 -4.81
CA PHE A 159 -10.91 -1.88 -5.74
C PHE A 159 -10.58 -2.36 -7.16
N PRO A 160 -11.43 -3.21 -7.77
CA PRO A 160 -11.04 -3.95 -8.97
C PRO A 160 -10.65 -3.08 -10.16
N GLU A 161 -11.26 -1.90 -10.31
CA GLU A 161 -10.91 -0.95 -11.37
C GLU A 161 -9.52 -0.39 -11.15
N GLU A 162 -9.25 0.14 -9.96
CA GLU A 162 -7.96 0.72 -9.61
C GLU A 162 -6.84 -0.34 -9.53
N GLU A 163 -7.17 -1.55 -9.08
CA GLU A 163 -6.27 -2.71 -9.11
C GLU A 163 -5.86 -3.04 -10.56
N LEU A 164 -6.81 -3.04 -11.49
CA LEU A 164 -6.54 -3.25 -12.91
C LEU A 164 -5.71 -2.10 -13.52
N GLN A 165 -6.01 -0.85 -13.14
CA GLN A 165 -5.22 0.32 -13.57
C GLN A 165 -3.76 0.19 -13.10
N LEU A 166 -3.54 -0.20 -11.84
CA LEU A 166 -2.22 -0.38 -11.25
C LEU A 166 -1.44 -1.54 -11.90
N ASP A 167 -2.11 -2.65 -12.24
CA ASP A 167 -1.49 -3.74 -12.99
C ASP A 167 -1.08 -3.28 -14.41
N SER A 168 -1.95 -2.49 -15.04
CA SER A 168 -1.77 -1.98 -16.42
C SER A 168 -0.56 -1.06 -16.60
N ILE A 169 -0.04 -0.46 -15.53
CA ILE A 169 1.14 0.41 -15.59
C ILE A 169 2.47 -0.31 -15.34
N THR A 170 2.47 -1.62 -15.06
CA THR A 170 3.66 -2.38 -14.68
C THR A 170 4.83 -2.19 -15.66
N TYR A 171 4.58 -2.21 -16.97
CA TYR A 171 5.61 -1.95 -17.99
C TYR A 171 6.23 -0.55 -17.87
N GLY A 172 5.40 0.48 -17.62
CA GLY A 172 5.82 1.86 -17.42
C GLY A 172 6.64 2.08 -16.13
N LEU A 173 6.47 1.20 -15.14
CA LEU A 173 7.21 1.25 -13.88
C LEU A 173 8.58 0.58 -13.97
N ILE A 174 8.70 -0.54 -14.70
CA ILE A 174 9.92 -1.37 -14.72
C ILE A 174 10.77 -1.19 -15.98
N THR A 175 10.14 -1.22 -17.16
CA THR A 175 10.85 -1.26 -18.45
C THR A 175 10.98 0.14 -19.05
N ALA A 176 9.89 0.90 -19.01
CA ALA A 176 9.85 2.29 -19.46
C ALA A 176 9.90 3.27 -18.26
N ALA A 177 10.68 2.92 -17.23
CA ALA A 177 10.78 3.65 -15.97
C ALA A 177 11.17 5.13 -16.16
N LEU A 178 12.08 5.40 -17.10
CA LEU A 178 12.62 6.74 -17.39
C LEU A 178 11.90 7.47 -18.55
N ALA A 179 10.91 6.82 -19.16
CA ALA A 179 10.09 7.40 -20.21
C ALA A 179 9.00 8.31 -19.64
#